data_AF-A0A955ZFZ5-F1
#
_entry.id   AF-A0A955ZFZ5-F1
#
_cell.length_a   1.000
_cell.length_b   1.000
_cell.length_c   1.000
_cell.angle_alpha   90.00
_cell.angle_beta   90.00
_cell.angle_gamma   90.00
#
_symmetry.space_group_name_H-M   'P 1'
#
loop_
_entity.id
_entity.type
_entity.pdbx_description
1 polymer ?
#
loop_
_entity_poly.entity_id
_entity_poly.type
_entity_poly.pdbx_seq_one_letter_code
_entity_poly.pdbx_strand_id
1 'polypeptide(L)'
;AQRGLAATDWQDHGCASDAVLDVCSALYTRAGDELGAGALDTTAEDPEDPIAIVLLAAHARIRIDQRQAVPVRELAALASVSADYVRQLGKAGEIALSGRGGTLTATAAVARRWLISRGMEI
;
A
#
# COMPACT_ATOMS: atom_id res chain seq x y z
N ALA A 1 -4.00 12.27 -21.33
CA ALA A 1 -5.06 11.87 -20.38
C ALA A 1 -5.14 10.35 -20.36
N GLN A 2 -4.40 9.69 -19.47
CA GLN A 2 -4.53 8.25 -19.26
C GLN A 2 -5.78 8.02 -18.40
N ARG A 3 -6.87 7.64 -19.07
CA ARG A 3 -8.06 7.06 -18.42
C ARG A 3 -7.81 5.56 -18.26
N GLY A 4 -7.88 5.06 -17.03
CA GLY A 4 -8.41 3.71 -16.77
C GLY A 4 -7.44 2.53 -16.84
N LEU A 5 -6.18 2.65 -16.45
CA LEU A 5 -5.44 1.47 -15.99
C LEU A 5 -5.76 1.26 -14.51
N ALA A 6 -6.39 0.14 -14.19
CA ALA A 6 -6.60 -0.24 -12.80
C ALA A 6 -5.22 -0.45 -12.15
N ALA A 7 -5.05 -0.08 -10.89
CA ALA A 7 -3.79 -0.28 -10.16
C ALA A 7 -3.46 -1.78 -9.89
N THR A 8 -3.97 -2.69 -10.72
CA THR A 8 -4.11 -4.14 -10.48
C THR A 8 -3.43 -5.01 -11.53
N ASP A 9 -2.68 -4.46 -12.47
CA ASP A 9 -2.10 -5.21 -13.61
C ASP A 9 -0.90 -6.12 -13.23
N TRP A 10 -0.69 -6.37 -11.94
CA TRP A 10 0.43 -7.17 -11.44
C TRP A 10 0.00 -8.64 -11.33
N GLN A 11 0.65 -9.49 -12.12
CA GLN A 11 0.30 -10.91 -12.25
C GLN A 11 0.67 -11.73 -11.00
N ASP A 12 1.66 -11.31 -10.22
CA ASP A 12 2.05 -11.95 -8.96
C ASP A 12 2.76 -10.98 -7.99
N HIS A 13 3.09 -11.47 -6.79
CA HIS A 13 3.82 -10.71 -5.77
C HIS A 13 5.25 -10.36 -6.19
N GLY A 14 5.86 -11.14 -7.09
CA GLY A 14 7.18 -10.86 -7.66
C GLY A 14 7.13 -9.59 -8.50
N CYS A 15 6.14 -9.47 -9.38
CA CYS A 15 5.90 -8.28 -10.20
C CYS A 15 5.68 -7.02 -9.35
N ALA A 16 5.02 -7.16 -8.19
CA ALA A 16 4.85 -6.06 -7.24
C ALA A 16 6.17 -5.63 -6.61
N SER A 17 7.02 -6.59 -6.22
CA SER A 17 8.34 -6.34 -5.65
C SER A 17 9.28 -5.71 -6.68
N ASP A 18 9.28 -6.22 -7.92
CA ASP A 18 10.09 -5.71 -9.02
C ASP A 18 9.66 -4.28 -9.38
N ALA A 19 8.35 -4.00 -9.45
CA ALA A 19 7.85 -2.65 -9.68
C ALA A 19 8.27 -1.66 -8.58
N VAL A 20 8.28 -2.09 -7.31
CA VAL A 20 8.80 -1.25 -6.21
C VAL A 20 10.29 -1.03 -6.35
N LEU A 21 11.05 -2.07 -6.69
CA LEU A 21 12.49 -1.97 -6.91
C LEU A 21 12.80 -1.06 -8.10
N ASP A 22 12.02 -1.13 -9.17
CA ASP A 22 12.16 -0.29 -10.37
C ASP A 22 11.77 1.17 -10.09
N VAL A 23 10.68 1.41 -9.36
CA VAL A 23 10.30 2.77 -8.91
C VAL A 23 11.35 3.31 -7.96
N CYS A 24 11.80 2.53 -6.98
CA CYS A 24 12.87 2.93 -6.08
C CYS A 24 14.18 3.17 -6.84
N SER A 25 14.54 2.32 -7.81
CA SER A 25 15.72 2.47 -8.65
C SER A 25 15.64 3.70 -9.54
N ALA A 26 14.47 3.98 -10.12
CA ALA A 26 14.21 5.19 -10.91
C ALA A 26 14.26 6.45 -10.03
N LEU A 27 13.68 6.40 -8.82
CA LEU A 27 13.73 7.49 -7.84
C LEU A 27 15.15 7.71 -7.29
N TYR A 28 15.91 6.64 -7.02
CA TYR A 28 17.32 6.72 -6.60
C TYR A 28 18.24 7.19 -7.74
N THR A 29 17.96 6.82 -8.99
CA THR A 29 18.69 7.32 -10.16
C THR A 29 18.42 8.82 -10.36
N ARG A 30 17.15 9.24 -10.26
CA ARG A 30 16.75 10.66 -10.27
C ARG A 30 17.28 11.47 -9.10
N ALA A 31 17.26 10.91 -7.89
CA ALA A 31 17.82 11.53 -6.70
C ALA A 31 19.35 11.57 -6.76
N GLY A 32 20.00 10.54 -7.31
CA GLY A 32 21.45 10.57 -7.56
C GLY A 32 21.88 11.68 -8.52
N ASP A 33 21.01 12.04 -9.47
CA ASP A 33 21.25 13.15 -10.42
C ASP A 33 20.97 14.55 -9.82
N GLU A 34 20.12 14.69 -8.78
CA GLU A 34 19.72 16.01 -8.25
C GLU A 34 20.03 16.26 -6.75
N LEU A 35 20.10 15.24 -5.90
CA LEU A 35 20.18 15.37 -4.43
C LEU A 35 20.97 14.21 -3.80
N GLY A 36 22.18 14.51 -3.30
CA GLY A 36 23.07 13.56 -2.63
C GLY A 36 22.36 12.64 -1.62
N ALA A 37 22.66 11.34 -1.74
CA ALA A 37 22.27 10.20 -0.91
C ALA A 37 21.57 10.52 0.43
N GLY A 38 20.26 10.74 0.40
CA GLY A 38 19.38 10.71 1.57
C GLY A 38 18.41 9.55 1.45
N ALA A 39 18.28 8.72 2.49
CA ALA A 39 17.31 7.64 2.54
C ALA A 39 15.88 8.18 2.39
N LEU A 40 15.06 7.51 1.58
CA LEU A 40 13.66 7.90 1.33
C LEU A 40 12.84 7.78 2.63
N ASP A 41 12.47 8.92 3.20
CA ASP A 41 11.55 8.98 4.35
C ASP A 41 10.11 8.86 3.86
N THR A 42 9.56 7.65 3.90
CA THR A 42 8.18 7.33 3.47
C THR A 42 7.11 7.76 4.47
N THR A 43 7.46 8.52 5.52
CA THR A 43 6.51 8.88 6.58
C THR A 43 5.68 10.13 6.31
N ALA A 44 6.00 10.90 5.27
CA ALA A 44 5.39 12.20 4.97
C ALA A 44 4.88 12.34 3.52
N GLU A 45 4.40 11.26 2.92
CA GLU A 45 3.85 11.36 1.57
C GLU A 45 2.41 11.90 1.59
N ASP A 46 2.18 12.91 0.77
CA ASP A 46 0.86 13.50 0.52
C ASP A 46 -0.10 12.39 0.05
N PRO A 47 -1.27 12.20 0.70
CA PRO A 47 -2.24 11.19 0.28
C PRO A 47 -2.78 11.39 -1.15
N GLU A 48 -2.47 12.52 -1.79
CA GLU A 48 -2.78 12.79 -3.19
C GLU A 48 -1.62 12.50 -4.16
N ASP A 49 -0.41 12.19 -3.66
CA ASP A 49 0.73 11.82 -4.51
C ASP A 49 0.50 10.42 -5.12
N PRO A 50 0.36 10.31 -6.46
CA PRO A 50 0.15 9.02 -7.11
C PRO A 50 1.29 8.03 -6.88
N ILE A 51 2.54 8.49 -6.72
CA ILE A 51 3.70 7.63 -6.47
C ILE A 51 3.59 7.03 -5.08
N ALA A 52 3.23 7.84 -4.09
CA ALA A 52 3.02 7.41 -2.72
C ALA A 52 1.97 6.32 -2.58
N ILE A 53 0.84 6.48 -3.29
CA ILE A 53 -0.23 5.49 -3.31
C ILE A 53 0.26 4.14 -3.86
N VAL A 54 1.06 4.17 -4.93
CA VAL A 54 1.64 2.95 -5.52
C VAL A 54 2.59 2.27 -4.54
N LEU A 55 3.47 3.03 -3.87
CA LEU A 55 4.40 2.50 -2.89
C LEU A 55 3.68 1.90 -1.67
N LEU A 56 2.64 2.58 -1.16
CA LEU A 56 1.80 2.08 -0.07
C LEU A 56 1.06 0.79 -0.45
N ALA A 57 0.50 0.73 -1.66
CA ALA A 57 -0.19 -0.45 -2.16
C ALA A 57 0.76 -1.65 -2.33
N ALA A 58 1.97 -1.39 -2.80
CA ALA A 58 2.98 -2.44 -2.96
C ALA A 58 3.52 -2.95 -1.62
N HIS A 59 3.79 -2.04 -0.66
CA HIS A 59 4.13 -2.42 0.71
C HIS A 59 3.04 -3.28 1.35
N ALA A 60 1.76 -2.95 1.13
CA ALA A 60 0.65 -3.79 1.60
C ALA A 60 0.74 -5.21 1.05
N ARG A 61 0.98 -5.37 -0.27
CA ARG A 61 1.15 -6.70 -0.90
C ARG A 61 2.32 -7.47 -0.29
N ILE A 62 3.48 -6.84 -0.14
CA ILE A 62 4.67 -7.47 0.48
C ILE A 62 4.39 -7.91 1.91
N ARG A 63 3.76 -7.06 2.73
CA ARG A 63 3.41 -7.41 4.11
C ARG A 63 2.43 -8.57 4.19
N ILE A 64 1.44 -8.62 3.30
CA ILE A 64 0.47 -9.74 3.27
C ILE A 64 1.18 -11.06 2.93
N ASP A 65 2.06 -11.04 1.93
CA ASP A 65 2.86 -12.21 1.56
C ASP A 65 3.77 -12.67 2.72
N GLN A 66 4.46 -11.73 3.36
CA GLN A 66 5.32 -11.97 4.53
C GLN A 66 4.55 -12.24 5.84
N ARG A 67 3.20 -12.30 5.79
CA ARG A 67 2.31 -12.53 6.95
C ARG A 67 2.47 -11.49 8.08
N GLN A 68 2.83 -10.27 7.73
CA GLN A 68 2.99 -9.15 8.65
C GLN A 68 1.70 -8.36 8.83
N ALA A 69 1.60 -7.60 9.94
CA ALA A 69 0.49 -6.69 10.15
C ALA A 69 0.53 -5.55 9.12
N VAL A 70 -0.61 -5.25 8.50
CA VAL A 70 -0.76 -4.25 7.44
C VAL A 70 -1.38 -2.98 8.02
N PRO A 71 -0.67 -1.84 8.00
CA PRO A 71 -1.23 -0.55 8.38
C PRO A 71 -2.44 -0.15 7.54
N VAL A 72 -3.40 0.54 8.17
CA VAL A 72 -4.63 0.98 7.49
C VAL A 72 -4.36 1.82 6.24
N ARG A 73 -3.32 2.66 6.23
CA ARG A 73 -2.95 3.46 5.05
C ARG A 73 -2.53 2.61 3.86
N GLU A 74 -1.71 1.58 4.12
CA GLU A 74 -1.22 0.64 3.10
C GLU A 74 -2.39 -0.20 2.58
N LEU A 75 -3.23 -0.68 3.50
CA LEU A 75 -4.43 -1.45 3.18
C LEU A 75 -5.44 -0.64 2.35
N ALA A 76 -5.65 0.63 2.69
CA ALA A 76 -6.56 1.53 2.00
C ALA A 76 -6.06 1.87 0.58
N ALA A 77 -4.77 2.15 0.44
CA ALA A 77 -4.12 2.39 -0.85
C ALA A 77 -4.29 1.18 -1.77
N LEU A 78 -3.99 -0.03 -1.28
CA LEU A 78 -4.16 -1.26 -2.05
C LEU A 78 -5.63 -1.51 -2.44
N ALA A 79 -6.57 -1.22 -1.54
CA ALA A 79 -7.99 -1.36 -1.80
C ALA A 79 -8.60 -0.23 -2.65
N SER A 80 -7.81 0.79 -3.02
CA SER A 80 -8.25 2.01 -3.71
C SER A 80 -9.41 2.72 -2.98
N VAL A 81 -9.31 2.83 -1.65
CA VAL A 81 -10.30 3.51 -0.79
C VAL A 81 -9.59 4.48 0.17
N SER A 82 -10.35 5.36 0.82
CA SER A 82 -9.78 6.25 1.83
C SER A 82 -9.43 5.49 3.12
N ALA A 83 -8.39 5.94 3.82
CA ALA A 83 -8.04 5.39 5.13
C ALA A 83 -9.16 5.58 6.16
N ASP A 84 -9.94 6.66 6.05
CA ASP A 84 -11.09 6.90 6.93
C ASP A 84 -12.21 5.89 6.71
N TYR A 85 -12.45 5.47 5.47
CA TYR A 85 -13.40 4.41 5.18
C TYR A 85 -13.01 3.09 5.87
N VAL A 86 -11.73 2.70 5.78
CA VAL A 86 -11.23 1.48 6.47
C VAL A 86 -11.33 1.62 7.99
N ARG A 87 -11.07 2.81 8.55
CA ARG A 87 -11.27 3.06 9.99
C ARG A 87 -12.73 2.95 10.40
N GLN A 88 -13.67 3.42 9.56
CA GLN A 88 -15.11 3.29 9.81
C GLN A 88 -15.53 1.82 9.80
N LEU A 89 -15.05 1.02 8.83
CA LEU A 89 -15.27 -0.43 8.81
C LEU A 89 -14.72 -1.11 10.08
N GLY A 90 -13.56 -0.66 10.56
CA GLY A 90 -12.98 -1.15 11.82
C GLY A 90 -13.85 -0.84 13.04
N LYS A 91 -14.42 0.37 13.09
CA LYS A 91 -15.38 0.76 14.14
C LYS A 91 -16.70 0.00 14.04
N ALA A 92 -17.14 -0.34 12.83
CA ALA A 92 -18.34 -1.14 12.59
C ALA A 92 -18.14 -2.64 12.86
N GLY A 93 -16.90 -3.10 13.06
CA GLY A 93 -16.58 -4.52 13.28
C GLY A 93 -16.51 -5.36 12.00
N GLU A 94 -16.60 -4.73 10.82
CA GLU A 94 -16.50 -5.42 9.52
C GLU A 94 -15.08 -5.89 9.21
N ILE A 95 -14.09 -5.17 9.72
CA ILE A 95 -12.68 -5.55 9.66
C ILE A 95 -12.04 -5.48 11.05
N ALA A 96 -11.38 -6.56 11.46
CA ALA A 96 -10.70 -6.60 12.75
C ALA A 96 -9.39 -5.80 12.67
N LEU A 97 -9.37 -4.62 13.30
CA LEU A 97 -8.20 -3.77 13.40
C LEU A 97 -7.65 -3.78 14.84
N SER A 98 -6.32 -3.72 14.93
CA SER A 98 -5.55 -3.70 16.18
C SER A 98 -4.69 -2.44 16.22
N GLY A 99 -4.54 -1.83 17.40
CA GLY A 99 -3.73 -0.62 17.61
C GLY A 99 -4.56 0.58 18.07
N ARG A 100 -3.94 1.76 18.15
CA ARG A 100 -4.61 3.01 18.54
C ARG A 100 -4.24 4.15 17.58
N GLY A 101 -5.23 4.94 17.18
CA GLY A 101 -5.00 6.14 16.38
C GLY A 101 -4.29 5.85 15.04
N GLY A 102 -3.23 6.60 14.75
CA GLY A 102 -2.47 6.49 13.49
C GLY A 102 -1.73 5.16 13.28
N THR A 103 -1.71 4.26 14.26
CA THR A 103 -1.05 2.94 14.19
C THR A 103 -2.03 1.77 14.03
N LEU A 104 -3.27 2.03 13.61
CA LEU A 104 -4.22 0.95 13.33
C LEU A 104 -3.69 0.04 12.21
N THR A 105 -3.73 -1.27 12.47
CA THR A 105 -3.28 -2.32 11.57
C THR A 105 -4.31 -3.43 11.48
N ALA A 106 -4.38 -4.13 10.34
CA ALA A 106 -5.03 -5.42 10.21
C ALA A 106 -3.97 -6.52 10.22
N THR A 107 -4.28 -7.71 10.72
CA THR A 107 -3.40 -8.87 10.49
C THR A 107 -3.41 -9.24 9.01
N ALA A 108 -2.33 -9.84 8.49
CA ALA A 108 -2.26 -10.28 7.09
C ALA A 108 -3.46 -11.16 6.67
N ALA A 109 -3.89 -12.07 7.55
CA ALA A 109 -5.04 -12.94 7.28
C ALA A 109 -6.36 -12.17 7.16
N VAL A 110 -6.57 -11.17 8.03
CA VAL A 110 -7.76 -10.30 7.99
C VAL A 110 -7.74 -9.42 6.75
N ALA A 111 -6.59 -8.82 6.44
CA ALA A 111 -6.38 -8.00 5.25
C ALA A 111 -6.66 -8.80 3.97
N ARG A 112 -6.06 -9.98 3.82
CA ARG A 112 -6.28 -10.87 2.66
C ARG A 112 -7.75 -11.24 2.52
N ARG A 113 -8.41 -11.69 3.60
CA ARG A 113 -9.84 -12.04 3.55
C ARG A 113 -10.72 -10.87 3.10
N TRP A 114 -10.44 -9.68 3.64
CA TRP A 114 -11.19 -8.48 3.28
C TRP A 114 -10.97 -8.08 1.82
N LEU A 115 -9.73 -8.14 1.32
CA LEU A 115 -9.41 -7.82 -0.07
C LEU A 115 -10.02 -8.83 -1.06
N ILE A 116 -10.01 -10.13 -0.73
CA ILE A 116 -10.69 -11.18 -1.52
C ILE A 116 -12.19 -10.92 -1.59
N SER A 117 -12.83 -10.49 -0.49
CA SER A 117 -14.27 -10.16 -0.50
C SER A 117 -14.63 -9.01 -1.45
N ARG A 118 -13.63 -8.24 -1.89
CA ARG A 118 -13.75 -7.15 -2.88
C ARG A 118 -13.33 -7.58 -4.30
N GLY A 119 -13.01 -8.86 -4.51
CA GLY A 119 -12.58 -9.39 -5.80
C GLY A 119 -11.12 -9.10 -6.14
N MET A 120 -10.28 -8.79 -5.15
CA MET A 120 -8.85 -8.58 -5.37
C MET A 120 -8.07 -9.90 -5.25
N GLU A 121 -7.18 -10.16 -6.21
CA GLU A 121 -6.25 -11.30 -6.18
C GLU A 121 -4.96 -10.92 -5.42
N ILE A 122 -4.68 -11.64 -4.32
CA ILE A 122 -3.59 -11.44 -3.34
C ILE A 122 -3.22 -12.78 -2.69
#